data_AF-A0A1I5DA50-F1
#
_entry.id   AF-A0A1I5DA50-F1
#
_cell.length_a   1.000
_cell.length_b   1.000
_cell.length_c   1.000
_cell.angle_alpha   90.00
_cell.angle_beta   90.00
_cell.angle_gamma   90.00
#
_symmetry.space_group_name_H-M   'P 1'
#
loop_
_entity.id
_entity.type
_entity.pdbx_description
1 polymer ?
#
loop_
_entity_poly.entity_id
_entity_poly.type
_entity_poly.pdbx_seq_one_letter_code
_entity_poly.pdbx_strand_id
1 'polypeptide(L)'
;MNKHFKLKKVLICIAAVLGGVLVLVTVIYINIKNFTVKRMQSADGQEVYLMGTFHTNHFDTISNYSFEEMLNAIENIDPDVIFIEAREENYEQYGVVDGPVDMCITYCYCQDNDIPVEMIDYWKVDNDNYKRNTTTDDRDDHIHQKIIEKLKLYDNKKVLVICGFGHLYPQVNRLLAEGMVKEKLPHISSLFKSDDKEFKYPSSVNEVWEQRAFFYAYTYPESIQEDETINDEVKAQWPIDENHSFYDSQIKYCDLFSANQLYR
;
A
#
# COMPACT_ATOMS: atom_id res chain seq x y z
N MET A 1 -17.20 31.95 47.99
CA MET A 1 -16.86 30.51 48.12
C MET A 1 -17.23 29.60 46.93
N ASN A 2 -18.01 30.03 45.92
CA ASN A 2 -18.49 29.14 44.85
C ASN A 2 -17.62 29.04 43.57
N LYS A 3 -16.67 29.97 43.36
CA LYS A 3 -15.91 30.07 42.09
C LYS A 3 -14.81 29.01 41.99
N HIS A 4 -14.07 28.77 43.08
CA HIS A 4 -13.01 27.76 43.15
C HIS A 4 -13.53 26.32 43.04
N PHE A 5 -14.69 26.02 43.63
CA PHE A 5 -15.31 24.70 43.53
C PHE A 5 -15.81 24.40 42.11
N LYS A 6 -16.41 25.38 41.44
CA LYS A 6 -16.80 25.26 40.03
C LYS A 6 -15.58 25.10 39.11
N LEU A 7 -14.52 25.87 39.32
CA LEU A 7 -13.28 25.75 38.55
C LEU A 7 -12.62 24.37 38.73
N LYS A 8 -12.55 23.86 39.97
CA LYS A 8 -12.02 22.52 40.25
C LYS A 8 -12.81 21.41 39.55
N LYS A 9 -14.15 21.50 39.54
CA LYS A 9 -15.01 20.56 38.81
C LYS A 9 -14.79 20.63 37.30
N VAL A 10 -14.70 21.83 36.73
CA VAL A 10 -14.41 22.04 35.30
C VAL A 10 -13.04 21.45 34.92
N LEU A 11 -12.01 21.68 35.73
CA LEU A 11 -10.68 21.11 35.49
C LEU A 11 -10.67 19.58 35.56
N ILE A 12 -11.41 18.98 36.50
CA ILE A 12 -11.56 17.51 36.58
C ILE A 12 -12.26 16.97 35.33
N CYS A 13 -13.33 17.62 34.86
CA CYS A 13 -14.01 17.21 33.63
C CYS A 13 -13.10 17.31 32.41
N ILE A 14 -12.35 18.41 32.27
CA ILE A 14 -11.38 18.58 31.17
C ILE A 14 -10.30 17.49 31.23
N ALA A 15 -9.73 17.23 32.40
CA ALA A 15 -8.73 16.18 32.59
C ALA A 15 -9.28 14.79 32.26
N ALA A 16 -10.52 14.49 32.64
CA ALA A 16 -11.18 13.22 32.33
C ALA A 16 -11.42 13.06 30.82
N VAL A 17 -11.85 14.13 30.13
CA VAL A 17 -12.03 14.14 28.67
C VAL A 17 -10.69 13.94 27.96
N LEU A 18 -9.66 14.68 28.35
CA LEU A 18 -8.32 14.54 27.79
C LEU A 18 -7.73 13.14 28.03
N GLY A 19 -7.93 12.58 29.24
CA GLY A 19 -7.54 11.21 29.54
C GLY A 19 -8.26 10.19 28.68
N GLY A 20 -9.56 10.35 28.47
CA GLY A 20 -10.35 9.49 27.57
C GLY A 20 -9.89 9.57 26.11
N VAL A 21 -9.62 10.78 25.61
CA VAL A 21 -9.07 10.99 24.26
C VAL A 21 -7.70 10.33 24.13
N LEU A 22 -6.81 10.49 25.11
CA LEU A 22 -5.48 9.88 25.08
C LEU A 22 -5.56 8.35 25.03
N VAL A 23 -6.43 7.74 25.83
CA VAL A 23 -6.66 6.28 25.81
C VAL A 23 -7.18 5.85 24.44
N LEU A 24 -8.16 6.56 23.89
CA LEU A 24 -8.73 6.25 22.58
C LEU A 24 -7.67 6.32 21.47
N VAL A 25 -6.90 7.40 21.42
CA VAL A 25 -5.81 7.58 20.45
C VAL A 25 -4.78 6.47 20.58
N THR A 26 -4.39 6.12 21.81
CA THR A 26 -3.42 5.03 22.07
C THR A 26 -3.96 3.69 21.58
N VAL A 27 -5.23 3.38 21.85
CA VAL A 27 -5.87 2.15 21.38
C VAL A 27 -5.93 2.10 19.85
N ILE A 28 -6.33 3.20 19.21
CA ILE A 28 -6.37 3.28 17.73
C ILE A 28 -4.97 3.09 17.16
N TYR A 29 -3.98 3.79 17.69
CA TYR A 29 -2.59 3.70 17.26
C TYR A 29 -2.04 2.27 17.36
N ILE A 30 -2.26 1.60 18.51
CA ILE A 30 -1.83 0.20 18.72
C ILE A 30 -2.49 -0.76 17.71
N ASN A 31 -3.72 -0.44 17.27
CA ASN A 31 -4.52 -1.31 16.42
C ASN A 31 -4.64 -0.81 14.98
N ILE A 32 -3.83 0.15 14.53
CA ILE A 32 -4.00 0.79 13.21
C ILE A 32 -3.96 -0.24 12.08
N LYS A 33 -3.03 -1.21 12.16
CA LYS A 33 -2.90 -2.34 11.24
C LYS A 33 -4.12 -3.26 11.21
N ASN A 34 -4.90 -3.36 12.29
CA ASN A 34 -6.12 -4.18 12.27
C ASN A 34 -7.22 -3.57 11.36
N PHE A 35 -7.08 -2.30 10.98
CA PHE A 35 -8.00 -1.68 10.03
C PHE A 35 -7.58 -1.87 8.58
N THR A 36 -6.35 -2.32 8.30
CA THR A 36 -5.80 -2.43 6.95
C THR A 36 -6.26 -3.69 6.23
N VAL A 37 -6.60 -4.77 6.94
CA VAL A 37 -7.02 -6.03 6.30
C VAL A 37 -8.54 -6.21 6.36
N LYS A 38 -9.13 -6.69 5.26
CA LYS A 38 -10.53 -7.07 5.11
C LYS A 38 -10.59 -8.42 4.42
N ARG A 39 -11.56 -9.26 4.79
CA ARG A 39 -11.83 -10.55 4.15
C ARG A 39 -13.21 -10.49 3.51
N MET A 40 -13.25 -10.90 2.26
CA MET A 40 -14.44 -11.02 1.43
C MET A 40 -14.54 -12.46 0.96
N GLN A 41 -15.76 -12.94 0.76
CA GLN A 41 -16.03 -14.24 0.18
C GLN A 41 -17.02 -14.08 -0.96
N SER A 42 -16.71 -14.66 -2.12
CA SER A 42 -17.62 -14.74 -3.26
C SER A 42 -18.73 -15.75 -3.02
N ALA A 43 -19.74 -15.78 -3.90
CA ALA A 43 -20.86 -16.73 -3.80
C ALA A 43 -20.45 -18.20 -4.01
N ASP A 44 -19.38 -18.45 -4.77
CA ASP A 44 -18.80 -19.78 -4.99
C ASP A 44 -17.77 -20.19 -3.91
N GLY A 45 -17.43 -19.29 -2.98
CA GLY A 45 -16.58 -19.57 -1.83
C GLY A 45 -15.11 -19.17 -1.96
N GLN A 46 -14.70 -18.56 -3.07
CA GLN A 46 -13.38 -17.94 -3.24
C GLN A 46 -13.12 -16.92 -2.11
N GLU A 47 -11.96 -17.05 -1.46
CA GLU A 47 -11.54 -16.16 -0.39
C GLU A 47 -10.71 -15.00 -0.94
N VAL A 48 -11.16 -13.77 -0.73
CA VAL A 48 -10.45 -12.55 -1.18
C VAL A 48 -10.12 -11.68 0.02
N TYR A 49 -8.83 -11.54 0.29
CA TYR A 49 -8.30 -10.61 1.27
C TYR A 49 -7.96 -9.29 0.58
N LEU A 50 -8.28 -8.16 1.21
CA LEU A 50 -7.81 -6.84 0.80
C LEU A 50 -6.97 -6.25 1.92
N MET A 51 -5.75 -5.80 1.61
CA MET A 51 -4.84 -5.13 2.51
C MET A 51 -4.54 -3.70 2.01
N GLY A 52 -4.93 -2.71 2.81
CA GLY A 52 -4.64 -1.30 2.58
C GLY A 52 -3.32 -0.86 3.22
N THR A 53 -2.34 -0.39 2.46
CA THR A 53 -1.00 -0.03 2.96
C THR A 53 -0.80 1.49 3.10
N PHE A 54 0.20 1.90 3.89
CA PHE A 54 0.61 3.29 4.04
C PHE A 54 1.97 3.49 3.36
N HIS A 55 1.95 3.79 2.06
CA HIS A 55 3.11 3.72 1.17
C HIS A 55 4.44 4.17 1.78
N THR A 56 4.51 5.35 2.39
CA THR A 56 5.78 5.92 2.87
C THR A 56 6.12 5.60 4.32
N ASN A 57 5.18 5.04 5.09
CA ASN A 57 5.27 5.03 6.55
C ASN A 57 5.99 3.79 7.10
N HIS A 58 6.23 2.78 6.28
CA HIS A 58 6.82 1.52 6.69
C HIS A 58 8.28 1.63 7.18
N PHE A 59 9.00 2.68 6.79
CA PHE A 59 10.38 2.95 7.22
C PHE A 59 10.47 3.80 8.51
N ASP A 60 9.34 4.23 9.06
CA ASP A 60 9.29 5.06 10.27
C ASP A 60 8.95 4.20 11.49
N THR A 61 9.84 4.24 12.49
CA THR A 61 9.70 3.58 13.80
C THR A 61 8.40 3.92 14.54
N ILE A 62 7.77 5.06 14.22
CA ILE A 62 6.58 5.59 14.89
C ILE A 62 5.29 5.12 14.18
N SER A 63 5.36 4.42 13.05
CA SER A 63 4.14 4.05 12.30
C SER A 63 3.36 2.90 12.91
N ASN A 64 3.99 2.06 13.74
CA ASN A 64 3.42 0.82 14.28
C ASN A 64 2.76 -0.06 13.19
N TYR A 65 3.36 -0.01 12.00
CA TYR A 65 3.02 -0.76 10.79
C TYR A 65 4.24 -0.81 9.85
N SER A 66 5.17 -1.72 10.11
CA SER A 66 6.44 -1.86 9.39
C SER A 66 6.34 -2.79 8.17
N PHE A 67 7.44 -2.92 7.40
CA PHE A 67 7.54 -3.94 6.35
C PHE A 67 7.47 -5.36 6.91
N GLU A 68 8.13 -5.61 8.04
CA GLU A 68 8.06 -6.90 8.72
C GLU A 68 6.60 -7.30 9.01
N GLU A 69 5.81 -6.38 9.56
CA GLU A 69 4.40 -6.66 9.87
C GLU A 69 3.56 -6.89 8.62
N MET A 70 3.84 -6.16 7.53
CA MET A 70 3.19 -6.37 6.24
C MET A 70 3.53 -7.74 5.64
N LEU A 71 4.81 -8.13 5.64
CA LEU A 71 5.26 -9.42 5.11
C LEU A 71 4.75 -10.58 5.98
N ASN A 72 4.72 -10.44 7.31
CA ASN A 72 4.08 -11.40 8.21
C ASN A 72 2.59 -11.55 7.89
N ALA A 73 1.90 -10.45 7.54
CA ALA A 73 0.49 -10.53 7.15
C ALA A 73 0.30 -11.32 5.85
N ILE A 74 1.19 -11.15 4.87
CA ILE A 74 1.19 -11.96 3.65
C ILE A 74 1.42 -13.44 3.99
N GLU A 75 2.46 -13.75 4.78
CA GLU A 75 2.80 -15.11 5.20
C GLU A 75 1.62 -15.80 5.93
N ASN A 76 1.00 -15.11 6.89
CA ASN A 76 -0.09 -15.65 7.69
C ASN A 76 -1.44 -15.72 6.95
N ILE A 77 -1.64 -14.89 5.93
CA ILE A 77 -2.80 -15.01 5.03
C ILE A 77 -2.61 -16.24 4.13
N ASP A 78 -1.36 -16.53 3.73
CA ASP A 78 -0.99 -17.66 2.87
C ASP A 78 -1.80 -17.67 1.55
N PRO A 79 -1.71 -16.60 0.73
CA PRO A 79 -2.45 -16.48 -0.51
C PRO A 79 -1.85 -17.35 -1.63
N ASP A 80 -2.71 -17.88 -2.50
CA ASP A 80 -2.30 -18.56 -3.74
C ASP A 80 -1.79 -17.58 -4.81
N VAL A 81 -2.21 -16.31 -4.74
CA VAL A 81 -1.83 -15.23 -5.68
C VAL A 81 -2.03 -13.87 -5.00
N ILE A 82 -1.18 -12.89 -5.36
CA ILE A 82 -1.27 -11.51 -4.87
C ILE A 82 -1.51 -10.53 -6.02
N PHE A 83 -2.48 -9.64 -5.86
CA PHE A 83 -2.72 -8.53 -6.78
C PHE A 83 -2.17 -7.25 -6.16
N ILE A 84 -1.26 -6.54 -6.84
CA ILE A 84 -0.58 -5.36 -6.31
C ILE A 84 -0.94 -4.09 -7.09
N GLU A 85 -0.92 -2.95 -6.40
CA GLU A 85 -1.07 -1.60 -6.98
C GLU A 85 0.20 -1.20 -7.77
N ALA A 86 0.42 -1.87 -8.90
CA ALA A 86 1.38 -1.50 -9.93
C ALA A 86 0.69 -1.58 -11.31
N ARG A 87 1.25 -0.88 -12.31
CA ARG A 87 0.68 -0.83 -13.67
C ARG A 87 1.25 -1.96 -14.52
N GLU A 88 0.35 -2.83 -14.98
CA GLU A 88 0.67 -3.99 -15.81
C GLU A 88 1.37 -3.58 -17.10
N GLU A 89 0.91 -2.51 -17.74
CA GLU A 89 1.47 -1.98 -18.98
C GLU A 89 2.94 -1.56 -18.85
N ASN A 90 3.34 -1.02 -17.69
CA ASN A 90 4.72 -0.60 -17.46
C ASN A 90 5.62 -1.78 -17.14
N TYR A 91 5.08 -2.82 -16.51
CA TYR A 91 5.81 -4.06 -16.32
C TYR A 91 6.01 -4.81 -17.64
N GLU A 92 4.99 -4.91 -18.48
CA GLU A 92 5.10 -5.54 -19.80
C GLU A 92 6.08 -4.79 -20.71
N GLN A 93 6.06 -3.46 -20.69
CA GLN A 93 6.89 -2.65 -21.57
C GLN A 93 8.33 -2.47 -21.06
N TYR A 94 8.51 -2.24 -19.76
CA TYR A 94 9.80 -1.84 -19.18
C TYR A 94 10.36 -2.87 -18.19
N GLY A 95 9.59 -3.89 -17.81
CA GLY A 95 9.97 -4.85 -16.76
C GLY A 95 9.93 -4.26 -15.35
N VAL A 96 9.26 -3.13 -15.13
CA VAL A 96 9.34 -2.37 -13.88
C VAL A 96 8.06 -2.52 -13.05
N VAL A 97 8.23 -2.81 -11.76
CA VAL A 97 7.16 -2.69 -10.75
C VAL A 97 7.10 -1.24 -10.29
N ASP A 98 6.24 -0.46 -10.94
CA ASP A 98 6.20 0.98 -10.79
C ASP A 98 5.25 1.47 -9.69
N GLY A 99 4.64 0.56 -8.94
CA GLY A 99 3.77 0.89 -7.82
C GLY A 99 4.45 1.70 -6.70
N PRO A 100 3.72 2.03 -5.64
CA PRO A 100 4.31 2.54 -4.41
C PRO A 100 5.38 1.60 -3.82
N VAL A 101 6.21 2.14 -2.92
CA VAL A 101 7.43 1.45 -2.43
C VAL A 101 7.17 0.08 -1.80
N ASP A 102 6.01 -0.10 -1.19
CA ASP A 102 5.55 -1.33 -0.58
C ASP A 102 5.13 -2.40 -1.58
N MET A 103 4.70 -2.01 -2.79
CA MET A 103 4.43 -2.94 -3.89
C MET A 103 5.73 -3.55 -4.43
N CYS A 104 6.81 -2.76 -4.49
CA CYS A 104 8.14 -3.25 -4.86
C CYS A 104 8.64 -4.33 -3.89
N ILE A 105 8.55 -4.08 -2.58
CA ILE A 105 8.99 -5.04 -1.56
C ILE A 105 8.07 -6.27 -1.54
N THR A 106 6.76 -6.08 -1.68
CA THR A 106 5.79 -7.19 -1.81
C THR A 106 6.13 -8.07 -3.01
N TYR A 107 6.35 -7.47 -4.18
CA TYR A 107 6.71 -8.21 -5.39
C TYR A 107 7.96 -9.08 -5.17
N CYS A 108 9.00 -8.50 -4.58
CA CYS A 108 10.23 -9.25 -4.28
C CYS A 108 9.99 -10.38 -3.27
N TYR A 109 9.18 -10.15 -2.24
CA TYR A 109 8.80 -11.20 -1.29
C TYR A 109 8.08 -12.36 -2.00
N CYS A 110 7.17 -12.05 -2.92
CA CYS A 110 6.48 -13.06 -3.71
C CYS A 110 7.42 -13.86 -4.60
N GLN A 111 8.43 -13.22 -5.21
CA GLN A 111 9.46 -13.92 -6.00
C GLN A 111 10.24 -14.92 -5.14
N ASP A 112 10.66 -14.52 -3.94
CA ASP A 112 11.41 -15.39 -3.01
C ASP A 112 10.59 -16.57 -2.49
N ASN A 113 9.25 -16.48 -2.54
CA ASN A 113 8.33 -17.47 -1.97
C ASN A 113 7.44 -18.17 -3.04
N ASP A 114 7.78 -18.04 -4.32
CA ASP A 114 7.05 -18.64 -5.44
C ASP A 114 5.54 -18.30 -5.47
N ILE A 115 5.18 -17.08 -5.04
CA ILE A 115 3.79 -16.60 -5.05
C ILE A 115 3.55 -15.82 -6.35
N PRO A 116 2.58 -16.21 -7.20
CA PRO A 116 2.19 -15.45 -8.38
C PRO A 116 1.76 -14.02 -8.04
N VAL A 117 2.14 -13.05 -8.88
CA VAL A 117 1.79 -11.64 -8.72
C VAL A 117 1.10 -11.11 -9.96
N GLU A 118 0.03 -10.36 -9.73
CA GLU A 118 -0.73 -9.66 -10.75
C GLU A 118 -0.76 -8.16 -10.48
N MET A 119 -0.85 -7.36 -11.55
CA MET A 119 -0.84 -5.90 -11.47
C MET A 119 -2.21 -5.32 -11.74
N ILE A 120 -2.72 -4.48 -10.83
CA ILE A 120 -4.10 -4.00 -10.87
C ILE A 120 -4.24 -2.48 -10.89
N ASP A 121 -3.15 -1.71 -10.91
CA ASP A 121 -3.25 -0.26 -10.88
C ASP A 121 -3.64 0.34 -12.24
N TYR A 122 -4.17 1.55 -12.19
CA TYR A 122 -4.44 2.40 -13.35
C TYR A 122 -4.27 3.86 -12.96
N TRP A 123 -3.41 4.57 -13.67
CA TRP A 123 -3.44 6.02 -13.75
C TRP A 123 -2.56 6.46 -14.92
N LYS A 124 -2.86 7.65 -15.44
CA LYS A 124 -2.13 8.24 -16.56
C LYS A 124 -1.82 9.69 -16.28
N VAL A 125 -0.74 10.16 -16.90
CA VAL A 125 -0.45 11.59 -16.99
C VAL A 125 -1.17 12.10 -18.23
N ASP A 126 -2.12 13.00 -18.02
CA ASP A 126 -2.80 13.72 -19.09
C ASP A 126 -3.02 15.19 -18.67
N ASN A 127 -3.54 16.01 -19.58
CA ASN A 127 -3.73 17.44 -19.35
C ASN A 127 -4.76 17.77 -18.24
N ASP A 128 -5.60 16.83 -17.85
CA ASP A 128 -6.71 17.02 -16.91
C ASP A 128 -6.44 16.42 -15.52
N ASN A 129 -5.62 15.36 -15.43
CA ASN A 129 -5.49 14.49 -14.25
C ASN A 129 -4.09 14.46 -13.63
N TYR A 130 -3.10 15.13 -14.20
CA TYR A 130 -1.70 15.13 -13.75
C TYR A 130 -1.47 15.50 -12.27
N LYS A 131 -2.40 16.22 -11.62
CA LYS A 131 -2.33 16.61 -10.20
C LYS A 131 -2.90 15.56 -9.22
N ARG A 132 -3.49 14.47 -9.72
CA ARG A 132 -4.26 13.51 -8.92
C ARG A 132 -3.70 12.08 -9.05
N ASN A 133 -2.48 11.86 -8.57
CA ASN A 133 -1.99 10.50 -8.34
C ASN A 133 -2.47 9.98 -6.96
N THR A 134 -3.78 9.91 -6.79
CA THR A 134 -4.42 9.51 -5.53
C THR A 134 -5.75 8.81 -5.81
N THR A 135 -6.50 8.46 -4.78
CA THR A 135 -7.79 7.81 -4.88
C THR A 135 -8.82 8.69 -5.59
N THR A 136 -9.37 8.20 -6.71
CA THR A 136 -10.47 8.81 -7.47
C THR A 136 -11.43 7.70 -7.90
N ASP A 137 -12.71 8.03 -8.10
CA ASP A 137 -13.68 7.02 -8.56
C ASP A 137 -13.27 6.40 -9.90
N ASP A 138 -12.73 7.19 -10.83
CA ASP A 138 -12.23 6.69 -12.13
C ASP A 138 -11.09 5.67 -11.95
N ARG A 139 -10.07 6.00 -11.14
CA ARG A 139 -8.97 5.07 -10.85
C ARG A 139 -9.46 3.82 -10.14
N ASP A 140 -10.33 3.97 -9.15
CA ASP A 140 -10.89 2.85 -8.41
C ASP A 140 -11.79 1.96 -9.27
N ASP A 141 -12.51 2.50 -10.25
CA ASP A 141 -13.31 1.71 -11.19
C ASP A 141 -12.42 0.86 -12.09
N HIS A 142 -11.31 1.41 -12.60
CA HIS A 142 -10.34 0.63 -13.38
C HIS A 142 -9.62 -0.42 -12.53
N ILE A 143 -9.18 -0.07 -11.33
CA ILE A 143 -8.60 -1.03 -10.37
C ILE A 143 -9.59 -2.15 -10.09
N HIS A 144 -10.85 -1.80 -9.83
CA HIS A 144 -11.90 -2.78 -9.55
C HIS A 144 -12.14 -3.72 -10.73
N GLN A 145 -12.22 -3.17 -11.94
CA GLN A 145 -12.39 -3.97 -13.14
C GLN A 145 -11.24 -4.98 -13.31
N LYS A 146 -9.98 -4.54 -13.13
CA LYS A 146 -8.82 -5.43 -13.16
C LYS A 146 -8.89 -6.51 -12.07
N ILE A 147 -9.30 -6.16 -10.85
CA ILE A 147 -9.51 -7.14 -9.77
C ILE A 147 -10.53 -8.20 -10.21
N ILE A 148 -11.73 -7.80 -10.66
CA ILE A 148 -12.79 -8.74 -11.04
C ILE A 148 -12.38 -9.62 -12.23
N GLU A 149 -11.69 -9.06 -13.22
CA GLU A 149 -11.18 -9.81 -14.37
C GLU A 149 -10.17 -10.87 -13.94
N LYS A 150 -9.22 -10.50 -13.09
CA LYS A 150 -8.18 -11.42 -12.62
C LYS A 150 -8.70 -12.43 -11.60
N LEU A 151 -9.64 -12.09 -10.73
CA LEU A 151 -10.28 -13.05 -9.81
C LEU A 151 -10.86 -14.26 -10.57
N LYS A 152 -11.41 -14.05 -11.78
CA LYS A 152 -11.94 -15.13 -12.64
C LYS A 152 -10.86 -16.09 -13.15
N LEU A 153 -9.61 -15.64 -13.27
CA LEU A 153 -8.47 -16.47 -13.68
C LEU A 153 -8.00 -17.39 -12.54
N TYR A 154 -8.31 -17.03 -11.30
CA TYR A 154 -7.88 -17.70 -10.07
C TYR A 154 -9.05 -18.30 -9.30
N ASP A 155 -10.05 -18.86 -10.01
CA ASP A 155 -11.24 -19.44 -9.39
C ASP A 155 -10.86 -20.48 -8.31
N ASN A 156 -11.60 -20.47 -7.20
CA ASN A 156 -11.36 -21.27 -5.98
C ASN A 156 -9.98 -21.09 -5.31
N LYS A 157 -9.21 -20.05 -5.66
CA LYS A 157 -7.95 -19.69 -4.99
C LYS A 157 -8.15 -18.63 -3.91
N LYS A 158 -7.27 -18.62 -2.91
CA LYS A 158 -7.18 -17.55 -1.92
C LYS A 158 -6.37 -16.40 -2.53
N VAL A 159 -7.01 -15.25 -2.72
CA VAL A 159 -6.40 -14.07 -3.34
C VAL A 159 -6.14 -13.01 -2.29
N LEU A 160 -4.96 -12.39 -2.32
CA LEU A 160 -4.66 -11.19 -1.54
C LEU A 160 -4.48 -9.99 -2.47
N VAL A 161 -5.35 -8.99 -2.34
CA VAL A 161 -5.26 -7.71 -3.02
C VAL A 161 -4.55 -6.71 -2.10
N ILE A 162 -3.47 -6.10 -2.56
CA ILE A 162 -2.69 -5.10 -1.83
C ILE A 162 -2.74 -3.77 -2.59
N CYS A 163 -3.23 -2.74 -1.92
CA CYS A 163 -3.35 -1.39 -2.47
C CYS A 163 -3.17 -0.36 -1.36
N GLY A 164 -2.99 0.91 -1.70
CA GLY A 164 -2.96 2.00 -0.74
C GLY A 164 -4.22 2.05 0.09
N PHE A 165 -4.10 2.44 1.36
CA PHE A 165 -5.22 2.46 2.31
C PHE A 165 -6.42 3.29 1.81
N GLY A 166 -6.19 4.31 0.98
CA GLY A 166 -7.24 5.08 0.31
C GLY A 166 -8.14 4.25 -0.60
N HIS A 167 -7.59 3.24 -1.28
CA HIS A 167 -8.29 2.33 -2.20
C HIS A 167 -9.03 1.19 -1.48
N LEU A 168 -8.64 0.84 -0.24
CA LEU A 168 -9.20 -0.30 0.49
C LEU A 168 -10.74 -0.28 0.58
N TYR A 169 -11.32 0.79 1.13
CA TYR A 169 -12.77 0.87 1.31
C TYR A 169 -13.55 1.06 -0.01
N PRO A 170 -13.09 1.88 -0.96
CA PRO A 170 -13.64 1.91 -2.32
C PRO A 170 -13.73 0.51 -2.95
N GLN A 171 -12.69 -0.32 -2.85
CA GLN A 171 -12.70 -1.67 -3.40
C GLN A 171 -13.60 -2.63 -2.61
N VAL A 172 -13.60 -2.57 -1.28
CA VAL A 172 -14.54 -3.36 -0.44
C VAL A 172 -16.00 -3.06 -0.81
N ASN A 173 -16.36 -1.79 -0.99
CA ASN A 173 -17.71 -1.39 -1.33
C ASN A 173 -18.14 -1.89 -2.71
N ARG A 174 -17.24 -1.86 -3.70
CA ARG A 174 -17.50 -2.39 -5.04
C ARG A 174 -17.67 -3.91 -5.02
N LEU A 175 -16.81 -4.65 -4.30
CA LEU A 175 -16.97 -6.10 -4.13
C LEU A 175 -18.27 -6.49 -3.43
N LEU A 176 -18.72 -5.71 -2.44
CA LEU A 176 -20.04 -5.89 -1.82
C LEU A 176 -21.19 -5.68 -2.83
N ALA A 177 -21.06 -4.70 -3.73
CA ALA A 177 -22.03 -4.43 -4.78
C ALA A 177 -22.09 -5.57 -5.83
N GLU A 178 -20.96 -6.25 -6.07
CA GLU A 178 -20.85 -7.47 -6.88
C GLU A 178 -21.35 -8.74 -6.16
N GLY A 179 -21.93 -8.59 -4.97
CA GLY A 179 -22.55 -9.70 -4.23
C GLY A 179 -21.60 -10.51 -3.37
N MET A 180 -20.33 -10.10 -3.21
CA MET A 180 -19.45 -10.71 -2.21
C MET A 180 -19.95 -10.39 -0.79
N VAL A 181 -19.63 -11.29 0.15
CA VAL A 181 -19.95 -11.13 1.56
C VAL A 181 -18.70 -10.76 2.31
N LYS A 182 -18.77 -9.68 3.11
CA LYS A 182 -17.69 -9.35 4.04
C LYS A 182 -17.72 -10.29 5.24
N GLU A 183 -16.63 -11.01 5.45
CA GLU A 183 -16.47 -11.91 6.58
C GLU A 183 -15.72 -11.25 7.74
N LYS A 184 -16.00 -11.72 8.95
CA LYS A 184 -15.25 -11.30 10.13
C LYS A 184 -13.92 -12.04 10.16
N LEU A 185 -12.82 -11.31 10.30
CA LEU A 185 -11.50 -11.88 10.63
C LEU A 185 -11.34 -11.95 12.16
N PRO A 186 -11.54 -13.13 12.78
CA PRO A 186 -11.18 -13.27 14.18
C PRO A 186 -9.66 -13.11 14.33
N HIS A 187 -9.22 -12.50 15.43
CA HIS A 187 -7.80 -12.38 15.77
C HIS A 187 -6.92 -11.71 14.69
N ILE A 188 -7.42 -10.75 13.92
CA ILE A 188 -6.67 -10.02 12.87
C ILE A 188 -5.26 -9.55 13.28
N SER A 189 -5.03 -9.24 14.55
CA SER A 189 -3.71 -8.86 15.05
C SER A 189 -2.65 -9.97 14.97
N SER A 190 -3.05 -11.25 14.89
CA SER A 190 -2.14 -12.37 14.71
C SER A 190 -1.55 -12.42 13.31
N LEU A 191 -2.23 -11.86 12.30
CA LEU A 191 -1.68 -11.79 10.93
C LEU A 191 -0.36 -11.03 10.90
N PHE A 192 -0.19 -10.03 11.76
CA PHE A 192 1.00 -9.18 11.76
C PHE A 192 2.13 -9.68 12.65
N LYS A 193 2.02 -10.89 13.21
CA LYS A 193 3.05 -11.46 14.11
C LYS A 193 3.95 -12.41 13.33
N SER A 194 5.23 -12.42 13.67
CA SER A 194 6.17 -13.43 13.20
C SER A 194 6.16 -14.65 14.12
N ASP A 195 6.48 -15.81 13.57
CA ASP A 195 6.74 -17.06 14.32
C ASP A 195 8.17 -17.07 14.91
N ASP A 196 8.59 -15.96 15.53
CA ASP A 196 9.94 -15.74 16.08
C ASP A 196 11.08 -15.84 15.04
N LYS A 197 10.77 -15.71 13.75
CA LYS A 197 11.77 -15.60 12.67
C LYS A 197 12.40 -14.20 12.67
N GLU A 198 13.71 -14.14 12.45
CA GLU A 198 14.40 -12.88 12.20
C GLU A 198 13.96 -12.31 10.85
N PHE A 199 13.43 -11.08 10.85
CA PHE A 199 13.06 -10.36 9.64
C PHE A 199 14.23 -10.28 8.66
N LYS A 200 13.96 -10.49 7.37
CA LYS A 200 14.89 -10.21 6.28
C LYS A 200 14.17 -9.55 5.13
N TYR A 201 14.77 -8.53 4.54
CA TYR A 201 14.29 -8.04 3.25
C TYR A 201 14.41 -9.11 2.16
N PRO A 202 13.50 -9.12 1.18
CA PRO A 202 13.58 -10.03 0.04
C PRO A 202 14.86 -9.88 -0.76
N SER A 203 15.33 -10.98 -1.36
CA SER A 203 16.66 -11.09 -1.98
C SER A 203 16.84 -10.18 -3.19
N SER A 204 15.78 -9.96 -3.97
CA SER A 204 15.79 -9.14 -5.18
C SER A 204 15.47 -7.66 -4.94
N VAL A 205 15.28 -7.23 -3.67
CA VAL A 205 14.77 -5.88 -3.38
C VAL A 205 15.66 -4.77 -3.93
N ASN A 206 16.99 -4.91 -3.87
CA ASN A 206 17.92 -3.90 -4.39
C ASN A 206 17.74 -3.70 -5.90
N GLU A 207 17.66 -4.81 -6.65
CA GLU A 207 17.54 -4.78 -8.10
C GLU A 207 16.21 -4.15 -8.55
N VAL A 208 15.10 -4.65 -8.01
CA VAL A 208 13.76 -4.15 -8.38
C VAL A 208 13.58 -2.69 -7.94
N TRP A 209 14.14 -2.31 -6.79
CA TRP A 209 14.10 -0.93 -6.32
C TRP A 209 14.91 0.02 -7.19
N GLU A 210 16.12 -0.38 -7.61
CA GLU A 210 16.96 0.40 -8.52
C GLU A 210 16.29 0.58 -9.88
N GLN A 211 15.70 -0.48 -10.44
CA GLN A 211 14.91 -0.39 -11.69
C GLN A 211 13.75 0.60 -11.56
N ARG A 212 13.00 0.53 -10.45
CA ARG A 212 11.91 1.48 -10.16
C ARG A 212 12.43 2.91 -10.00
N ALA A 213 13.55 3.10 -9.31
CA ALA A 213 14.15 4.42 -9.13
C ALA A 213 14.61 5.02 -10.46
N PHE A 214 15.27 4.22 -11.30
CA PHE A 214 15.70 4.61 -12.64
C PHE A 214 14.49 5.01 -13.51
N PHE A 215 13.44 4.18 -13.50
CA PHE A 215 12.22 4.43 -14.26
C PHE A 215 11.60 5.79 -13.92
N TYR A 216 11.45 6.10 -12.63
CA TYR A 216 10.88 7.37 -12.19
C TYR A 216 11.81 8.57 -12.33
N ALA A 217 13.13 8.35 -12.33
CA ALA A 217 14.12 9.41 -12.53
C ALA A 217 14.25 9.84 -14.00
N TYR A 218 14.16 8.88 -14.92
CA TYR A 218 14.51 9.10 -16.34
C TYR A 218 13.41 8.63 -17.28
N THR A 219 13.13 7.33 -17.32
CA THR A 219 12.31 6.71 -18.38
C THR A 219 10.89 7.25 -18.44
N TYR A 220 10.21 7.36 -17.30
CA TYR A 220 8.83 7.84 -17.26
C TYR A 220 8.74 9.35 -17.54
N PRO A 221 9.57 10.22 -16.92
CA PRO A 221 9.69 11.61 -17.33
C PRO A 221 9.97 11.79 -18.83
N GLU A 222 10.93 11.07 -19.41
CA GLU A 222 11.25 11.12 -20.85
C GLU A 222 10.02 10.80 -21.69
N SER A 223 9.30 9.72 -21.37
CA SER A 223 8.07 9.35 -22.10
C SER A 223 7.00 10.46 -22.07
N ILE A 224 6.90 11.19 -20.96
CA ILE A 224 5.97 12.33 -20.82
C ILE A 224 6.46 13.54 -21.62
N GLN A 225 7.77 13.80 -21.64
CA GLN A 225 8.36 14.89 -22.43
C GLN A 225 8.16 14.66 -23.93
N GLU A 226 8.25 13.40 -24.39
CA GLU A 226 8.10 13.00 -25.79
C GLU A 226 6.64 13.01 -26.28
N ASP A 227 5.65 12.89 -25.39
CA ASP A 227 4.24 12.87 -25.76
C ASP A 227 3.78 14.26 -26.24
N GLU A 228 3.49 14.39 -27.54
CA GLU A 228 3.02 15.63 -28.17
C GLU A 228 1.60 16.03 -27.74
N THR A 229 0.83 15.12 -27.14
CA THR A 229 -0.54 15.39 -26.65
C THR A 229 -0.55 16.05 -25.28
N ILE A 230 0.56 15.98 -24.53
CA ILE A 230 0.72 16.56 -23.20
C ILE A 230 1.25 17.99 -23.33
N ASN A 231 0.64 18.92 -22.60
CA ASN A 231 1.02 20.33 -22.61
C ASN A 231 2.25 20.62 -21.73
N ASP A 232 2.87 21.78 -21.96
CA ASP A 232 4.09 22.19 -21.26
C ASP A 232 3.92 22.36 -19.73
N GLU A 233 2.71 22.71 -19.26
CA GLU A 233 2.43 22.82 -17.82
C GLU A 233 2.53 21.46 -17.13
N VAL A 234 1.98 20.41 -17.76
CA VAL A 234 2.06 19.04 -17.25
C VAL A 234 3.48 18.50 -17.37
N LYS A 235 4.15 18.70 -18.53
CA LYS A 235 5.55 18.31 -18.73
C LYS A 235 6.48 18.91 -17.68
N ALA A 236 6.26 20.17 -17.29
CA ALA A 236 7.05 20.83 -16.25
C ALA A 236 6.93 20.17 -14.86
N GLN A 237 5.91 19.36 -14.60
CA GLN A 237 5.75 18.61 -13.34
C GLN A 237 6.50 17.28 -13.33
N TRP A 238 6.97 16.83 -14.49
CA TRP A 238 7.69 15.57 -14.68
C TRP A 238 9.06 15.84 -15.31
N PRO A 239 9.93 16.65 -14.66
CA PRO A 239 11.26 16.90 -15.17
C PRO A 239 12.09 15.61 -15.13
N ILE A 240 12.94 15.43 -16.13
CA ILE A 240 13.98 14.40 -16.11
C ILE A 240 14.97 14.77 -14.99
N ASP A 241 15.40 13.77 -14.21
CA ASP A 241 16.33 13.94 -13.08
C ASP A 241 17.79 14.14 -13.54
N GLU A 242 18.07 15.21 -14.30
CA GLU A 242 19.37 15.45 -14.94
C GLU A 242 20.56 15.48 -13.97
N ASN A 243 20.33 15.81 -12.71
CA ASN A 243 21.37 15.87 -11.67
C ASN A 243 21.39 14.64 -10.75
N HIS A 244 20.62 13.60 -11.09
CA HIS A 244 20.49 12.34 -10.35
C HIS A 244 20.01 12.50 -8.91
N SER A 245 19.41 13.65 -8.55
CA SER A 245 19.08 13.95 -7.15
C SER A 245 17.97 13.04 -6.61
N PHE A 246 16.94 12.74 -7.41
CA PHE A 246 15.91 11.80 -7.01
C PHE A 246 16.47 10.38 -7.00
N TYR A 247 17.13 9.96 -8.06
CA TYR A 247 17.74 8.64 -8.18
C TYR A 247 18.66 8.32 -7.00
N ASP A 248 19.66 9.16 -6.73
CA ASP A 248 20.61 8.98 -5.64
C ASP A 248 19.93 8.94 -4.26
N SER A 249 18.82 9.68 -4.09
CA SER A 249 18.03 9.62 -2.86
C SER A 249 17.33 8.28 -2.67
N GLN A 250 16.92 7.63 -3.77
CA GLN A 250 16.30 6.31 -3.77
C GLN A 250 17.34 5.21 -3.54
N ILE A 251 18.53 5.32 -4.14
CA ILE A 251 19.60 4.32 -3.97
C ILE A 251 20.06 4.20 -2.51
N LYS A 252 19.94 5.25 -1.69
CA LYS A 252 20.19 5.16 -0.24
C LYS A 252 19.29 4.15 0.49
N TYR A 253 18.13 3.77 -0.06
CA TYR A 253 17.35 2.67 0.50
C TYR A 253 18.03 1.30 0.30
N CYS A 254 18.85 1.14 -0.73
CA CYS A 254 19.58 -0.11 -0.98
C CYS A 254 20.62 -0.40 0.11
N ASP A 255 21.23 0.64 0.70
CA ASP A 255 22.10 0.48 1.87
C ASP A 255 21.33 -0.08 3.07
N LEU A 256 20.12 0.42 3.29
CA LEU A 256 19.21 -0.03 4.35
C LEU A 256 18.78 -1.49 4.13
N PHE A 257 18.41 -1.86 2.89
CA PHE A 257 18.04 -3.23 2.55
C PHE A 257 19.21 -4.19 2.75
N SER A 258 20.40 -3.81 2.26
CA SER A 258 21.61 -4.62 2.35
C SER A 258 22.09 -4.81 3.80
N ALA A 259 21.88 -3.79 4.65
CA ALA A 259 22.13 -3.86 6.08
C ALA A 259 21.00 -4.53 6.87
N ASN A 260 19.91 -4.93 6.21
CA ASN A 260 18.70 -5.50 6.80
C ASN A 260 18.11 -4.63 7.93
N GLN A 261 18.12 -3.31 7.74
CA GLN A 261 17.60 -2.36 8.72
C GLN A 261 16.13 -2.05 8.43
N LEU A 262 15.22 -2.37 9.34
CA LEU A 262 13.78 -2.16 9.12
C LEU A 262 13.39 -0.67 8.99
N TYR A 263 14.20 0.22 9.58
CA TYR A 263 13.92 1.65 9.68
C TYR A 263 15.12 2.48 9.25
N ARG A 264 14.86 3.72 8.83
CA ARG A 264 15.87 4.74 8.49
C ARG A 264 16.33 5.54 9.70
#